data_AF-A0AAU5E2M8-F1
#
_entry.id   AF-A0AAU5E2M8-F1
#
_cell.length_a   1.000
_cell.length_b   1.000
_cell.length_c   1.000
_cell.angle_alpha   90.00
_cell.angle_beta   90.00
_cell.angle_gamma   90.00
#
_symmetry.space_group_name_H-M   'P 1'
#
loop_
_entity.id
_entity.type
_entity.pdbx_description
1 polymer ?
#
loop_
_entity_poly.entity_id
_entity_poly.type
_entity_poly.pdbx_seq_one_letter_code
_entity_poly.pdbx_strand_id
1 'polypeptide(L)' 'MDAIQQYMFDSYRAAQHGERPPPPPGRHDREVLRELRRRLRTWTAATRTQPRP' A
#
# COMPACT_ATOMS: atom_id res chain seq x y z
N MET A 1 -3.82 18.15 -5.07
CA MET A 1 -2.65 17.37 -5.51
C MET A 1 -2.74 15.99 -4.87
N ASP A 2 -2.71 14.93 -5.68
CA ASP A 2 -2.69 13.54 -5.22
C ASP A 2 -1.23 13.03 -5.11
N ALA A 3 -0.98 12.04 -4.24
CA ALA A 3 0.35 11.47 -4.01
C ALA A 3 0.96 10.87 -5.28
N ILE A 4 0.13 10.29 -6.16
CA ILE A 4 0.57 9.79 -7.47
C ILE A 4 1.01 10.95 -8.37
N GLN A 5 0.22 12.01 -8.43
CA GLN A 5 0.53 13.18 -9.27
C GLN A 5 1.81 13.88 -8.80
N GLN A 6 1.98 14.07 -7.48
CA GLN A 6 3.19 14.62 -6.90
C GLN A 6 4.41 13.76 -7.21
N TYR A 7 4.29 12.43 -7.04
CA TYR A 7 5.34 11.49 -7.38
C TYR A 7 5.77 11.57 -8.86
N MET A 8 4.82 11.78 -9.78
CA MET A 8 5.14 11.94 -11.21
C MET A 8 5.98 13.20 -11.46
N PHE A 9 5.60 14.33 -10.85
CA PHE A 9 6.37 15.57 -10.98
C PHE A 9 7.77 15.46 -10.35
N ASP A 10 7.87 14.87 -9.17
CA ASP A 10 9.15 14.71 -8.48
C ASP A 10 10.08 13.73 -9.21
N SER A 11 9.52 12.67 -9.79
CA SER A 11 10.28 11.73 -10.63
C SER A 11 10.80 12.39 -11.90
N TYR A 12 9.98 13.23 -12.55
CA TYR A 12 10.38 13.97 -13.73
C TYR A 12 11.47 15.00 -13.42
N ARG A 13 11.36 15.69 -12.28
CA ARG A 13 12.39 16.61 -11.79
C ARG A 13 13.69 15.89 -11.49
N ALA A 14 13.64 14.77 -10.77
CA ALA A 14 14.82 13.98 -10.46
C ALA A 14 15.51 13.49 -11.74
N ALA A 15 14.75 13.04 -12.74
CA ALA A 15 15.30 12.64 -14.04
C ALA A 15 15.99 13.79 -14.78
N GLN A 16 15.44 15.01 -14.73
CA GLN A 16 16.07 16.19 -15.35
C GLN A 16 17.38 16.59 -14.66
N HIS A 17 17.47 16.45 -13.34
CA HIS A 17 18.66 16.83 -12.57
C HIS A 17 19.67 15.69 -12.39
N GLY A 18 19.39 14.50 -12.91
CA GLY A 18 20.24 13.31 -12.70
C GLY A 18 20.23 12.80 -11.26
N GLU A 19 19.20 13.17 -10.50
CA GLU A 19 19.02 12.77 -9.10
C GLU A 19 18.32 11.41 -9.00
N ARG A 20 18.46 10.76 -7.84
CA ARG A 20 17.80 9.48 -7.58
C ARG A 20 16.28 9.68 -7.50
N PRO A 21 15.47 8.87 -8.20
CA PRO A 21 14.02 9.02 -8.15
C PRO A 21 13.49 8.80 -6.72
N PRO A 22 12.43 9.54 -6.33
CA PRO A 22 11.79 9.35 -5.03
C PRO A 22 11.26 7.91 -4.91
N PRO A 23 11.14 7.37 -3.69
CA PRO A 23 10.54 6.05 -3.50
C PRO A 23 9.07 6.10 -3.96
N PRO A 24 8.59 5.07 -4.69
CA PRO A 24 7.22 5.06 -5.15
C PRO A 24 6.26 5.04 -3.96
N PRO A 25 5.19 5.84 -4.00
CA PRO A 25 4.14 5.81 -2.98
C PRO A 25 3.53 4.39 -2.91
N GLY A 26 3.08 4.00 -1.72
CA GLY A 26 2.45 2.69 -1.50
C GLY A 26 3.41 1.50 -1.28
N ARG A 27 4.73 1.70 -1.22
CA ARG A 27 5.67 0.64 -0.78
C ARG A 27 5.36 0.14 0.63
N HIS A 28 5.15 1.05 1.57
CA HIS A 28 4.80 0.74 2.95
C HIS A 28 3.34 0.27 3.06
N ASP A 29 2.45 0.85 2.26
CA ASP A 29 1.03 0.49 2.25
C ASP A 29 0.80 -0.95 1.78
N ARG A 30 1.66 -1.50 0.92
CA ARG A 30 1.55 -2.91 0.47
C ARG A 30 1.72 -3.92 1.61
N GLU A 31 2.60 -3.64 2.57
CA GLU A 31 2.80 -4.49 3.74
C GLU A 31 1.60 -4.40 4.67
N VAL A 32 1.13 -3.17 4.94
CA VAL A 32 -0.08 -2.91 5.73
C VAL A 32 -1.31 -3.57 5.08
N LEU A 33 -1.48 -3.45 3.76
CA LEU A 33 -2.56 -4.08 3.01
C LEU A 33 -2.47 -5.61 3.03
N ARG A 34 -1.26 -6.17 2.97
CA ARG A 34 -1.04 -7.63 3.07
C ARG A 34 -1.44 -8.13 4.47
N GLU A 35 -1.05 -7.42 5.51
CA GLU A 35 -1.40 -7.75 6.89
C GLU A 35 -2.91 -7.60 7.15
N LEU A 36 -3.51 -6.51 6.68
CA LEU A 36 -4.95 -6.29 6.74
C LEU A 36 -5.70 -7.43 6.02
N ARG A 37 -5.26 -7.81 4.82
CA ARG A 37 -5.83 -8.94 4.07
C ARG A 37 -5.72 -10.26 4.84
N ARG A 38 -4.59 -10.52 5.50
CA ARG A 38 -4.40 -11.70 6.36
C ARG A 38 -5.40 -11.67 7.52
N ARG A 39 -5.52 -10.54 8.20
CA ARG A 39 -6.43 -10.36 9.35
C ARG A 39 -7.90 -10.50 8.96
N LEU A 40 -8.29 -9.98 7.80
CA LEU A 40 -9.65 -10.15 7.27
C LEU A 40 -9.94 -11.62 6.96
N ARG A 41 -8.97 -12.37 6.40
CA ARG A 41 -9.13 -13.82 6.16
C ARG A 41 -9.26 -14.62 7.44
N THR A 42 -8.45 -14.32 8.46
CA THR A 42 -8.56 -15.01 9.76
C THR A 42 -9.86 -14.67 10.46
N TRP A 43 -10.30 -13.42 10.39
CA TRP A 43 -11.56 -12.98 10.97
C TRP A 43 -12.76 -13.64 10.28
N THR A 44 -12.79 -13.67 8.95
CA THR A 44 -13.83 -14.37 8.18
C THR A 44 -13.84 -15.88 8.39
N ALA A 45 -12.67 -16.50 8.58
CA ALA A 45 -12.60 -17.93 8.94
C ALA A 45 -13.14 -18.18 10.34
N ALA A 46 -12.74 -17.35 11.32
CA ALA A 46 -13.20 -17.47 12.71
C ALA A 46 -14.72 -17.26 12.85
N THR A 47 -15.30 -16.30 12.11
CA THR A 47 -16.76 -16.10 12.09
C THR A 47 -17.50 -17.25 11.41
N ARG A 48 -16.86 -18.00 10.51
CA ARG A 48 -17.43 -19.20 9.88
C ARG A 48 -17.39 -20.43 10.81
N THR A 49 -16.46 -20.48 11.77
CA THR A 49 -16.32 -21.61 12.72
C THR A 49 -17.08 -21.41 14.03
N GLN A 50 -17.81 -20.30 14.20
CA GLN A 50 -18.66 -20.13 15.39
C GLN A 50 -19.89 -21.04 15.26
N PRO A 51 -20.03 -22.12 16.06
CA PRO A 51 -21.31 -22.81 16.14
C PRO A 51 -22.34 -21.83 16.71
N ARG A 52 -23.46 -21.66 16.00
CA ARG A 52 -24.63 -20.97 16.53
C ARG A 52 -25.05 -21.65 17.85
N PRO A 53 -25.33 -20.89 18.92
CA PRO A 53 -25.94 -21.45 20.13
C PRO A 53 -27.34 -21.99 19.84
#